data_AF-A0A9D2F9B3-F1
#
_entry.id   AF-A0A9D2F9B3-F1
#
_cell.length_a   1.000
_cell.length_b   1.000
_cell.length_c   1.000
_cell.angle_alpha   90.00
_cell.angle_beta   90.00
_cell.angle_gamma   90.00
#
_symmetry.space_group_name_H-M   'P 1'
#
loop_
_entity.id
_entity.type
_entity.pdbx_description
1 polymer ?
#
loop_
_entity_poly.entity_id
_entity_poly.type
_entity_poly.pdbx_seq_one_letter_code
_entity_poly.pdbx_strand_id
1 'polypeptide(L)'
;MNIGKKIWKIAIAALLIAPLFAGSLNASAATEGNVDVTVHKRVFDDNMPEYKENTGLVMPDFGGRALDGAGFTVYDVTAKYHAALVGKTQAEAMATVIAEYNDDDTGFTKVGNEQFTADPDGTTKFANLPLYSNDLDAAYLFVETTTPTDPNIIQKAAPFILSMPI
;
A
#
# COMPACT_ATOMS: atom_id res chain seq x y z
N MET A 1 -39.51 19.39 20.72
CA MET A 1 -38.14 19.68 20.25
C MET A 1 -37.51 18.34 19.87
N ASN A 2 -37.61 17.96 18.58
CA ASN A 2 -37.06 16.70 18.08
C ASN A 2 -35.55 16.87 17.89
N ILE A 3 -34.78 16.36 18.84
CA ILE A 3 -33.32 16.20 18.68
C ILE A 3 -33.14 15.05 17.68
N GLY A 4 -32.99 15.41 16.41
CA GLY A 4 -32.60 14.46 15.37
C GLY A 4 -31.29 13.80 15.77
N LYS A 5 -31.29 12.47 15.93
CA LYS A 5 -30.08 11.68 16.13
C LYS A 5 -29.16 11.94 14.94
N LYS A 6 -28.08 12.70 15.15
CA LYS A 6 -26.98 12.79 14.18
C LYS A 6 -26.37 11.39 14.08
N ILE A 7 -26.70 10.69 13.01
CA ILE A 7 -26.16 9.36 12.71
C ILE A 7 -24.70 9.60 12.32
N TRP A 8 -23.78 9.32 13.24
CA TRP A 8 -22.35 9.45 13.00
C TRP A 8 -21.99 8.35 11.98
N LYS A 9 -21.64 8.73 10.75
CA LYS A 9 -21.24 7.78 9.70
C LYS A 9 -19.88 7.22 10.09
N ILE A 10 -19.86 5.97 10.52
CA ILE A 10 -18.66 5.18 10.81
C ILE A 10 -18.24 4.55 9.49
N ALA A 11 -16.95 4.57 9.17
CA ALA A 11 -16.45 4.03 7.90
C ALA A 11 -15.19 3.18 8.11
N ILE A 12 -15.11 2.06 7.40
CA ILE A 12 -14.07 1.02 7.50
C ILE A 12 -13.19 1.08 6.25
N ALA A 13 -11.86 1.15 6.39
CA ALA A 13 -10.95 0.90 5.27
C ALA A 13 -10.60 -0.59 5.18
N ALA A 14 -10.57 -1.14 3.97
CA ALA A 14 -10.33 -2.56 3.72
C ALA A 14 -8.92 -3.01 4.19
N LEU A 15 -8.86 -4.19 4.81
CA LEU A 15 -7.63 -4.90 5.15
C LEU A 15 -7.13 -5.62 3.90
N LEU A 16 -6.00 -5.18 3.34
CA LEU A 16 -5.37 -5.79 2.18
C LEU A 16 -4.14 -6.56 2.67
N ILE A 17 -4.16 -7.88 2.55
CA ILE A 17 -2.95 -8.71 2.65
C ILE A 17 -2.71 -9.19 1.23
N ALA A 18 -1.67 -8.71 0.56
CA ALA A 18 -1.33 -9.17 -0.77
C ALA A 18 -0.12 -10.11 -0.70
N PRO A 19 -0.23 -11.37 -1.14
CA PRO A 19 0.90 -12.07 -1.71
C PRO A 19 1.08 -11.56 -3.14
N LEU A 20 1.97 -10.59 -3.36
CA LEU A 20 2.29 -10.22 -4.74
C LEU A 20 3.15 -11.32 -5.36
N PHE A 21 2.52 -12.07 -6.26
CA PHE A 21 3.04 -12.96 -7.30
C PHE A 21 3.98 -14.12 -6.91
N ALA A 22 3.65 -15.31 -7.44
CA ALA A 22 4.51 -16.47 -7.56
C ALA A 22 5.22 -16.46 -8.94
N GLY A 23 6.03 -15.45 -9.20
CA GLY A 23 6.84 -15.34 -10.43
C GLY A 23 8.26 -15.85 -10.21
N SER A 24 8.78 -16.66 -11.13
CA SER A 24 10.17 -17.13 -11.09
C SER A 24 11.14 -15.97 -11.30
N LEU A 25 12.04 -15.74 -10.33
CA LEU A 25 13.14 -14.79 -10.44
C LEU A 25 14.14 -15.28 -11.50
N ASN A 26 13.96 -14.85 -12.75
CA ASN A 26 15.03 -14.89 -13.74
C ASN A 26 15.71 -13.52 -13.71
N ALA A 27 16.85 -13.43 -13.04
CA ALA A 27 17.68 -12.24 -13.02
C ALA A 27 18.12 -11.91 -14.46
N SER A 28 17.53 -10.87 -15.04
CA SER A 28 18.02 -10.22 -16.26
C SER A 28 18.67 -8.89 -15.87
N ALA A 29 19.74 -8.54 -16.56
CA ALA A 29 20.54 -7.35 -16.31
C ALA A 29 19.67 -6.08 -16.30
N ALA A 30 19.98 -5.16 -15.37
CA ALA A 30 19.28 -3.91 -15.13
C ALA A 30 19.04 -3.10 -16.42
N THR A 31 17.82 -3.16 -16.93
CA THR A 31 17.30 -2.15 -17.85
C THR A 31 16.85 -0.96 -17.01
N GLU A 32 17.48 0.20 -17.20
CA GLU A 32 17.00 1.46 -16.62
C GLU A 32 15.49 1.60 -16.83
N GLY A 33 14.74 1.82 -15.76
CA GLY A 33 13.30 1.94 -15.82
C GLY A 33 12.72 2.43 -14.51
N ASN A 34 11.64 3.18 -14.63
CA ASN A 34 10.87 3.67 -13.50
C ASN A 34 9.40 3.32 -13.70
N VAL A 35 8.68 3.19 -12.60
CA VAL A 35 7.24 2.96 -12.58
C VAL A 35 6.53 4.05 -11.80
N ASP A 36 5.34 4.40 -12.28
CA ASP A 36 4.41 5.26 -11.58
C ASP A 36 3.38 4.40 -10.87
N VAL A 37 3.23 4.58 -9.56
CA VAL A 37 2.24 3.85 -8.76
C VAL A 37 1.15 4.82 -8.33
N THR A 38 -0.10 4.47 -8.63
CA THR A 38 -1.28 5.23 -8.20
C THR A 38 -2.04 4.42 -7.15
N VAL A 39 -2.18 4.96 -5.95
CA VAL A 39 -2.97 4.36 -4.87
C VAL A 39 -4.38 4.91 -4.93
N HIS A 40 -5.37 4.02 -5.05
CA HIS A 40 -6.80 4.37 -4.99
C HIS A 40 -7.35 4.04 -3.59
N LYS A 41 -7.51 5.05 -2.74
CA LYS A 41 -8.02 4.85 -1.38
C LYS A 41 -9.55 4.81 -1.40
N ARG A 42 -10.07 3.66 -0.95
CA ARG A 42 -11.51 3.43 -0.80
C ARG A 42 -11.88 3.26 0.66
N VAL A 43 -13.10 3.68 0.99
CA VAL A 43 -13.72 3.48 2.29
C VAL A 43 -15.12 2.86 2.11
N PHE A 44 -15.50 2.00 3.04
CA PHE A 44 -16.76 1.26 3.04
C PHE A 44 -17.54 1.62 4.30
N ASP A 45 -18.83 1.94 4.16
CA ASP A 45 -19.61 2.47 5.30
C ASP A 45 -20.12 1.35 6.23
N ASP A 46 -20.41 0.14 5.71
CA ASP A 46 -21.05 -0.93 6.50
C ASP A 46 -20.18 -2.20 6.62
N ASN A 47 -19.89 -2.86 5.51
CA ASN A 47 -19.16 -4.13 5.47
C ASN A 47 -17.90 -3.99 4.60
N MET A 48 -16.80 -4.62 5.04
CA MET A 48 -15.70 -4.86 4.11
C MET A 48 -16.21 -5.72 2.94
N PRO A 49 -15.75 -5.44 1.71
CA PRO A 49 -16.00 -6.35 0.61
C PRO A 49 -15.36 -7.72 0.90
N GLU A 50 -15.79 -8.74 0.15
CA GLU A 50 -15.00 -9.97 0.07
C GLU A 50 -13.55 -9.64 -0.31
N TYR A 51 -12.61 -10.46 0.16
CA TYR A 51 -11.18 -10.27 -0.11
C TYR A 51 -10.93 -10.10 -1.61
N LYS A 52 -10.32 -8.96 -1.98
CA LYS A 52 -9.91 -8.64 -3.35
C LYS A 52 -8.41 -8.37 -3.37
N GLU A 53 -7.69 -9.10 -4.21
CA GLU A 53 -6.26 -8.92 -4.39
C GLU A 53 -5.96 -7.69 -5.27
N ASN A 54 -4.90 -6.97 -4.93
CA ASN A 54 -4.36 -5.93 -5.79
C ASN A 54 -3.69 -6.58 -7.00
N THR A 55 -4.28 -6.46 -8.18
CA THR A 55 -3.75 -7.05 -9.42
C THR A 55 -2.74 -6.16 -10.15
N GLY A 56 -2.55 -4.92 -9.69
CA GLY A 56 -1.79 -3.89 -10.41
C GLY A 56 -2.57 -3.23 -11.56
N LEU A 57 -3.78 -3.71 -11.87
CA LEU A 57 -4.67 -3.15 -12.88
C LEU A 57 -5.82 -2.35 -12.23
N VAL A 58 -6.39 -1.41 -12.98
CA VAL A 58 -7.59 -0.68 -12.54
C VAL A 58 -8.76 -1.66 -12.42
N MET A 59 -9.34 -1.77 -11.22
CA MET A 59 -10.49 -2.62 -10.92
C MET A 59 -11.77 -1.78 -10.81
N PRO A 60 -12.64 -1.73 -11.83
CA PRO A 60 -13.84 -0.90 -11.82
C PRO A 60 -14.88 -1.37 -10.79
N ASP A 61 -14.82 -2.64 -10.37
CA ASP A 61 -15.72 -3.28 -9.42
C ASP A 61 -15.16 -3.34 -7.99
N PHE A 62 -14.04 -2.67 -7.69
CA PHE A 62 -13.43 -2.68 -6.35
C PHE A 62 -14.41 -2.21 -5.26
N GLY A 63 -15.34 -1.32 -5.63
CA GLY A 63 -16.37 -0.79 -4.74
C GLY A 63 -15.82 0.22 -3.73
N GLY A 64 -16.67 0.60 -2.78
CA GLY A 64 -16.39 1.65 -1.81
C GLY A 64 -16.41 3.03 -2.44
N ARG A 65 -16.42 4.06 -1.59
CA ARG A 65 -16.33 5.45 -2.01
C ARG A 65 -14.87 5.93 -1.92
N ALA A 66 -14.49 6.85 -2.81
CA ALA A 66 -13.21 7.55 -2.69
C ALA A 66 -13.06 8.19 -1.29
N LEU A 67 -11.84 8.13 -0.76
CA LEU A 67 -11.47 8.82 0.47
C LEU A 67 -10.39 9.85 0.16
N ASP A 68 -10.70 11.12 0.42
CA ASP A 68 -9.78 12.25 0.38
C ASP A 68 -9.00 12.39 1.69
N GLY A 69 -7.80 12.99 1.64
CA GLY A 69 -7.02 13.35 2.82
C GLY A 69 -6.28 12.21 3.54
N ALA A 70 -6.26 10.98 3.02
CA ALA A 70 -5.39 9.91 3.52
C ALA A 70 -3.95 10.09 3.01
N GLY A 71 -3.00 10.13 3.94
CA GLY A 71 -1.58 10.29 3.67
C GLY A 71 -0.85 8.95 3.60
N PHE A 72 -0.12 8.74 2.51
CA PHE A 72 0.70 7.56 2.28
C PHE A 72 2.18 7.92 2.23
N THR A 73 3.00 7.14 2.93
CA THR A 73 4.46 7.18 2.83
C THR A 73 4.96 5.90 2.18
N VAL A 74 5.94 6.05 1.29
CA VAL A 74 6.61 4.92 0.62
C VAL A 74 8.02 4.78 1.19
N TYR A 75 8.45 3.54 1.38
CA TYR A 75 9.78 3.19 1.81
C TYR A 75 10.41 2.18 0.85
N ASP A 76 11.67 2.40 0.48
CA ASP A 76 12.50 1.40 -0.15
C ASP A 76 12.92 0.38 0.90
N VAL A 77 12.45 -0.86 0.72
CA VAL A 77 12.69 -2.00 1.59
C VAL A 77 13.46 -3.10 0.84
N THR A 78 14.06 -2.79 -0.30
CA THR A 78 14.69 -3.76 -1.22
C THR A 78 15.69 -4.67 -0.51
N ALA A 79 16.63 -4.09 0.23
CA ALA A 79 17.64 -4.87 0.95
C ALA A 79 17.03 -5.84 1.97
N LYS A 80 16.01 -5.40 2.71
CA LYS A 80 15.33 -6.19 3.74
C LYS A 80 14.45 -7.28 3.14
N TYR A 81 13.73 -6.96 2.07
CA TYR A 81 12.92 -7.91 1.32
C TYR A 81 13.76 -9.05 0.75
N HIS A 82 14.85 -8.75 0.04
CA HIS A 82 15.73 -9.78 -0.53
C HIS A 82 16.44 -10.60 0.55
N ALA A 83 16.83 -10.00 1.67
CA ALA A 83 17.36 -10.76 2.81
C ALA A 83 16.31 -11.72 3.40
N ALA A 84 15.05 -11.29 3.49
CA ALA A 84 13.95 -12.11 4.02
C ALA A 84 13.52 -13.22 3.05
N LEU A 85 13.72 -13.07 1.74
CA LEU A 85 13.40 -14.08 0.73
C LEU A 85 14.26 -15.35 0.82
N VAL A 86 15.45 -15.27 1.42
CA VAL A 86 16.36 -16.42 1.50
C VAL A 86 15.73 -17.54 2.32
N GLY A 87 15.30 -18.60 1.65
CA GLY A 87 14.68 -19.77 2.28
C GLY A 87 13.21 -19.59 2.68
N LYS A 88 12.54 -18.52 2.21
CA LYS A 88 11.12 -18.25 2.46
C LYS A 88 10.35 -18.05 1.15
N THR A 89 9.03 -18.18 1.21
CA THR A 89 8.15 -17.70 0.14
C THR A 89 8.10 -16.17 0.12
N GLN A 90 7.68 -15.59 -1.00
CA GLN A 90 7.52 -14.13 -1.12
C GLN A 90 6.52 -13.58 -0.10
N ALA A 91 5.40 -14.29 0.12
CA ALA A 91 4.40 -13.90 1.10
C ALA A 91 4.97 -13.85 2.53
N GLU A 92 5.79 -14.84 2.92
CA GLU A 92 6.46 -14.87 4.22
C GLU A 92 7.53 -13.77 4.34
N ALA A 93 8.25 -13.48 3.26
CA ALA A 93 9.23 -12.39 3.23
C ALA A 93 8.54 -11.02 3.38
N MET A 94 7.45 -10.78 2.65
CA MET A 94 6.64 -9.56 2.78
C MET A 94 6.08 -9.39 4.19
N ALA A 95 5.52 -10.46 4.76
CA ALA A 95 5.01 -10.43 6.13
C ALA A 95 6.11 -10.12 7.15
N THR A 96 7.33 -10.65 6.94
CA THR A 96 8.50 -10.34 7.78
C THR A 96 8.84 -8.85 7.71
N VAL A 97 8.96 -8.29 6.51
CA VAL A 97 9.30 -6.87 6.31
C VAL A 97 8.21 -5.94 6.83
N ILE A 98 6.93 -6.27 6.63
CA ILE A 98 5.80 -5.49 7.18
C ILE A 98 5.83 -5.50 8.71
N ALA A 99 6.19 -6.61 9.34
CA ALA A 99 6.31 -6.68 10.80
C ALA A 99 7.43 -5.77 11.32
N GLU A 100 8.58 -5.76 10.64
CA GLU A 100 9.72 -4.89 10.98
C GLU A 100 9.39 -3.40 10.90
N TYR A 101 8.36 -2.97 10.15
CA TYR A 101 7.97 -1.55 10.09
C TYR A 101 7.68 -0.93 11.46
N ASN A 102 7.23 -1.73 12.43
CA ASN A 102 6.91 -1.25 13.77
C ASN A 102 8.11 -1.21 14.72
N ASP A 103 9.30 -1.61 14.25
CA ASP A 103 10.52 -1.61 15.05
C ASP A 103 11.16 -0.20 15.09
N ASP A 104 11.91 0.08 16.16
CA ASP A 104 12.54 1.40 16.38
C ASP A 104 13.63 1.73 15.35
N ASP A 105 14.24 0.71 14.73
CA ASP A 105 15.28 0.85 13.68
C ASP A 105 15.07 -0.16 12.56
N THR A 106 14.28 0.23 11.57
CA THR A 106 13.90 -0.63 10.45
C THR A 106 14.98 -0.69 9.36
N GLY A 107 15.86 0.32 9.29
CA GLY A 107 16.76 0.53 8.15
C GLY A 107 16.04 0.87 6.84
N PHE A 108 14.74 1.17 6.87
CA PHE A 108 13.96 1.50 5.68
C PHE A 108 14.25 2.91 5.20
N THR A 109 14.41 3.09 3.89
CA THR A 109 14.68 4.42 3.33
C THR A 109 13.39 5.05 2.82
N LYS A 110 12.97 6.17 3.41
CA LYS A 110 11.77 6.89 2.94
C LYS A 110 11.97 7.41 1.51
N VAL A 111 11.03 7.09 0.63
CA VAL A 111 11.01 7.54 -0.77
C VAL A 111 10.17 8.80 -0.87
N GLY A 112 10.85 9.95 -0.78
CA GLY A 112 10.21 11.25 -0.93
C GLY A 112 9.30 11.65 0.24
N ASN A 113 8.44 12.63 0.01
CA ASN A 113 7.49 13.13 1.00
C ASN A 113 6.21 12.29 1.01
N GLU A 114 5.51 12.30 2.15
CA GLU A 114 4.15 11.75 2.23
C GLU A 114 3.26 12.40 1.15
N GLN A 115 2.42 11.59 0.52
CA GLN A 115 1.47 12.05 -0.49
C GLN A 115 0.04 11.79 -0.02
N PHE A 116 -0.83 12.78 -0.22
CA PHE A 116 -2.22 12.72 0.22
C PHE A 116 -3.13 12.35 -0.95
N THR A 117 -4.12 11.51 -0.68
CA THR A 117 -5.19 11.20 -1.63
C THR A 117 -6.03 12.45 -1.86
N ALA A 118 -6.34 12.73 -3.11
CA ALA A 118 -7.14 13.88 -3.51
C ALA A 118 -8.54 13.47 -4.03
N ASP A 119 -9.54 14.30 -3.75
CA ASP A 119 -10.86 14.27 -4.38
C ASP A 119 -10.80 14.60 -5.90
N PRO A 120 -11.77 14.12 -6.71
CA PRO A 120 -12.91 13.26 -6.32
C PRO A 120 -12.58 11.76 -6.34
N ASP A 121 -11.39 11.39 -6.81
CA ASP A 121 -11.05 10.00 -7.13
C ASP A 121 -10.47 9.22 -5.94
N GLY A 122 -10.05 9.92 -4.87
CA GLY A 122 -9.43 9.34 -3.69
C GLY A 122 -8.05 8.79 -4.02
N THR A 123 -7.30 9.46 -4.90
CA THR A 123 -6.05 8.94 -5.45
C THR A 123 -4.84 9.74 -5.03
N THR A 124 -3.72 9.04 -4.86
CA THR A 124 -2.40 9.65 -4.75
C THR A 124 -1.40 8.93 -5.67
N LYS A 125 -0.42 9.65 -6.20
CA LYS A 125 0.54 9.14 -7.18
C LYS A 125 1.97 9.26 -6.66
N PHE A 126 2.70 8.16 -6.70
CA PHE A 126 4.14 8.08 -6.50
C PHE A 126 4.79 7.88 -7.85
N ALA A 127 5.40 8.94 -8.39
CA ALA A 127 5.98 8.92 -9.72
C ALA A 127 7.46 8.55 -9.69
N ASN A 128 7.94 7.99 -10.79
CA ASN A 128 9.35 7.68 -11.04
C ASN A 128 9.99 6.75 -9.99
N LEU A 129 9.27 5.78 -9.43
CA LEU A 129 9.88 4.78 -8.56
C LEU A 129 10.82 3.89 -9.38
N PRO A 130 12.12 3.79 -9.04
CA PRO A 130 13.05 2.92 -9.74
C PRO A 130 12.60 1.46 -9.76
N LEU A 131 12.75 0.76 -10.89
CA LEU A 131 12.50 -0.68 -10.94
C LEU A 131 13.59 -1.49 -10.21
N TYR A 132 14.74 -0.88 -9.99
CA TYR A 132 15.90 -1.49 -9.33
C TYR A 132 16.42 -0.59 -8.21
N SER A 133 16.87 -1.22 -7.13
CA SER A 133 17.55 -0.56 -6.02
C SER A 133 18.72 -1.43 -5.57
N ASN A 134 19.93 -0.87 -5.54
CA ASN A 134 21.17 -1.59 -5.25
C ASN A 134 21.36 -2.86 -6.10
N ASP A 135 21.14 -2.75 -7.41
CA ASP A 135 21.26 -3.84 -8.41
C ASP A 135 20.30 -5.03 -8.19
N LEU A 136 19.29 -4.88 -7.34
CA LEU A 136 18.24 -5.86 -7.09
C LEU A 136 16.89 -5.30 -7.55
N ASP A 137 15.96 -6.19 -7.89
CA ASP A 137 14.58 -5.80 -8.17
C ASP A 137 14.01 -5.05 -6.95
N ALA A 138 13.52 -3.82 -7.16
CA ALA A 138 13.13 -2.96 -6.06
C ALA A 138 11.91 -3.52 -5.31
N ALA A 139 11.86 -3.30 -4.00
CA ALA A 139 10.67 -3.56 -3.20
C ALA A 139 10.29 -2.31 -2.41
N TYR A 140 9.04 -1.87 -2.56
CA TYR A 140 8.53 -0.65 -1.93
C TYR A 140 7.41 -0.97 -0.95
N LEU A 141 7.56 -0.56 0.31
CA LEU A 141 6.54 -0.62 1.34
C LEU A 141 5.71 0.67 1.35
N PHE A 142 4.40 0.54 1.16
CA PHE A 142 3.43 1.64 1.21
C PHE A 142 2.70 1.59 2.55
N VAL A 143 2.67 2.70 3.28
CA VAL A 143 2.06 2.80 4.60
C VAL A 143 1.13 4.00 4.68
N GLU A 144 -0.10 3.78 5.16
CA GLU A 144 -0.99 4.87 5.57
C GLU A 144 -0.47 5.49 6.88
N THR A 145 0.19 6.65 6.76
CA THR A 145 0.81 7.39 7.85
C THR A 145 -0.11 8.48 8.41
N THR A 146 -1.06 8.97 7.60
CA THR A 146 -2.09 9.92 8.03
C THR A 146 -3.47 9.42 7.63
N THR A 147 -4.39 9.37 8.59
CA THR A 147 -5.80 9.00 8.36
C THR A 147 -6.67 10.24 8.59
N PRO A 148 -7.56 10.61 7.66
CA PRO A 148 -8.45 11.75 7.83
C PRO A 148 -9.43 11.49 8.98
N THR A 149 -9.83 12.55 9.68
CA THR A 149 -10.75 12.47 10.84
C THR A 149 -12.23 12.56 10.46
N ASP A 150 -12.54 12.98 9.22
CA ASP A 150 -13.89 13.00 8.66
C ASP A 150 -13.86 12.33 7.26
N PRO A 151 -14.59 11.22 7.05
CA PRO A 151 -15.43 10.49 8.00
C PRO A 151 -14.64 9.91 9.18
N ASN A 152 -15.33 9.48 10.23
CA ASN A 152 -14.68 8.74 11.32
C ASN A 152 -14.21 7.36 10.81
N ILE A 153 -12.91 7.24 10.52
CA ILE A 153 -12.28 6.01 10.07
C ILE A 153 -11.95 5.14 11.28
N ILE A 154 -12.59 3.96 11.36
CA ILE A 154 -12.35 3.01 12.47
C ILE A 154 -11.26 1.98 12.18
N GLN A 155 -10.80 1.90 10.92
CA GLN A 155 -9.73 1.02 10.50
C GLN A 155 -8.97 1.67 9.34
N LYS A 156 -7.65 1.79 9.47
CA LYS A 156 -6.76 2.26 8.40
C LYS A 156 -6.34 1.12 7.47
N ALA A 157 -5.82 1.45 6.30
CA ALA A 157 -5.26 0.45 5.38
C ALA A 157 -4.08 -0.28 6.03
N ALA A 158 -4.02 -1.59 5.77
CA ALA A 158 -2.83 -2.37 6.10
C ALA A 158 -1.64 -1.88 5.22
N PRO A 159 -0.41 -1.87 5.76
CA PRO A 159 0.78 -1.72 4.93
C PRO A 159 0.84 -2.80 3.86
N PHE A 160 1.35 -2.48 2.68
CA PHE A 160 1.56 -3.44 1.60
C PHE A 160 2.91 -3.20 0.91
N ILE A 161 3.50 -4.27 0.39
CA ILE A 161 4.74 -4.21 -0.37
C ILE A 161 4.44 -4.39 -1.84
N LEU A 162 5.10 -3.62 -2.70
CA LEU A 162 5.18 -3.80 -4.14
C LEU A 162 6.61 -4.24 -4.50
N SER A 163 6.80 -5.52 -4.79
CA SER A 163 8.07 -6.08 -5.29
C SER A 163 8.08 -6.09 -6.81
N MET A 164 9.15 -5.59 -7.42
CA MET A 164 9.35 -5.58 -8.87
C MET A 164 9.99 -6.88 -9.37
N PRO A 165 9.91 -7.18 -10.68
CA PRO A 165 8.91 -6.65 -11.62
C PRO A 165 7.49 -7.14 -11.26
N ILE A 166 6.47 -6.42 -11.75
CA ILE A 166 5.05 -6.72 -11.52
C ILE A 166 4.55 -7.75 -12.54
#